data_AF-A0A2W4LXD4-F1
#
_entry.id   AF-A0A2W4LXD4-F1
#
_cell.length_a   1.000
_cell.length_b   1.000
_cell.length_c   1.000
_cell.angle_alpha   90.00
_cell.angle_beta   90.00
_cell.angle_gamma   90.00
#
_symmetry.space_group_name_H-M   'P 1'
#
loop_
_entity.id
_entity.type
_entity.pdbx_description
1 polymer ?
#
loop_
_entity_poly.entity_id
_entity_poly.type
_entity_poly.pdbx_seq_one_letter_code
_entity_poly.pdbx_strand_id
1 'polypeptide(L)'
;MAAMSYAWDTVLRDYGNIGLPLAAATFVNAAVNGIFTGLQEATRDTLLALVVPPLQLVVSLVVNAFLLGGIWNFSLQVLRGRAPAFNEVFSGGRFFVPMLVAHAVFSFAVTIGTVACIVPGIVVGLGAGFYGFLVVDRGMAPIDALKESFELTRGHKMNLFVLGILILLLGLAGVLACCVGWLLISAPVSAIAITFVYLKLIGEEPVAPARSVASA
;
A
#
# COMPACT_ATOMS: atom_id res chain seq x y z
N MET A 1 -4.92 5.11 -17.03
CA MET A 1 -4.32 6.43 -17.31
C MET A 1 -4.92 7.53 -16.43
N ALA A 2 -6.24 7.76 -16.45
CA ALA A 2 -6.89 8.79 -15.63
C ALA A 2 -6.59 8.73 -14.12
N ALA A 3 -6.55 7.52 -13.53
CA ALA A 3 -6.24 7.35 -12.11
C ALA A 3 -4.80 7.80 -11.73
N MET A 4 -3.82 7.52 -12.61
CA MET A 4 -2.42 7.86 -12.37
C MET A 4 -2.17 9.35 -12.55
N SER A 5 -2.72 9.96 -13.61
CA SER A 5 -2.62 11.41 -13.81
C SER A 5 -3.33 12.17 -12.69
N TYR A 6 -4.51 11.71 -12.27
CA TYR A 6 -5.22 12.30 -11.14
C TYR A 6 -4.45 12.18 -9.83
N ALA A 7 -3.87 11.00 -9.55
CA ALA A 7 -3.07 10.80 -8.35
C ALA A 7 -1.80 11.66 -8.35
N TRP A 8 -1.14 11.77 -9.50
CA TRP A 8 0.01 12.65 -9.70
C TRP A 8 -0.33 14.11 -9.41
N ASP A 9 -1.40 14.62 -10.02
CA ASP A 9 -1.84 16.00 -9.82
C ASP A 9 -2.27 16.25 -8.37
N THR A 10 -2.95 15.29 -7.74
CA THR A 10 -3.40 15.41 -6.34
C THR A 10 -2.23 15.47 -5.38
N VAL A 11 -1.27 14.56 -5.53
CA VAL A 11 -0.08 14.50 -4.67
C VAL A 11 0.81 15.71 -4.86
N LEU A 12 1.04 16.16 -6.10
CA LEU A 12 1.86 17.35 -6.36
C LEU A 12 1.16 18.65 -5.95
N ARG A 13 -0.18 18.69 -5.98
CA ARG A 13 -0.96 19.87 -5.58
C ARG A 13 -0.90 20.16 -4.08
N ASP A 14 -0.80 19.13 -3.25
CA ASP A 14 -0.61 19.25 -1.80
C ASP A 14 0.37 18.21 -1.27
N TYR A 15 1.62 18.32 -1.72
CA TYR A 15 2.66 17.38 -1.34
C TYR A 15 2.97 17.42 0.16
N GLY A 16 2.87 18.60 0.78
CA GLY A 16 3.14 18.79 2.21
C GLY A 16 2.18 18.01 3.09
N ASN A 17 0.87 18.06 2.79
CA ASN A 17 -0.13 17.40 3.61
C ASN A 17 -0.43 15.96 3.17
N ILE A 18 -0.22 15.59 1.90
CA ILE A 18 -0.58 14.27 1.37
C ILE A 18 0.65 13.41 1.08
N GLY A 19 1.63 13.98 0.37
CA GLY A 19 2.84 13.27 -0.03
C GLY A 19 3.73 12.93 1.16
N LEU A 20 3.98 13.91 2.04
CA LEU A 20 4.91 13.77 3.17
C LEU A 20 4.51 12.67 4.17
N PRO A 21 3.25 12.57 4.65
CA PRO A 21 2.88 11.49 5.57
C PRO A 21 2.99 10.11 4.92
N LEU A 22 2.56 9.97 3.66
CA LEU A 22 2.63 8.71 2.93
C LEU A 22 4.08 8.29 2.68
N ALA A 23 4.95 9.22 2.29
CA ALA A 23 6.38 8.99 2.13
C ALA A 23 7.07 8.67 3.46
N ALA A 24 6.67 9.31 4.57
CA ALA A 24 7.19 8.99 5.90
C ALA A 24 6.79 7.56 6.32
N ALA A 25 5.55 7.14 6.06
CA ALA A 25 5.10 5.79 6.35
C ALA A 25 5.89 4.74 5.54
N THR A 26 6.11 4.97 4.24
CA THR A 26 6.93 4.05 3.43
C THR A 26 8.41 4.09 3.79
N PHE A 27 8.92 5.24 4.28
CA PHE A 27 10.28 5.34 4.79
C PHE A 27 10.49 4.46 6.03
N VAL A 28 9.53 4.42 6.96
CA VAL A 28 9.60 3.52 8.12
C VAL A 28 9.74 2.07 7.66
N ASN A 29 8.97 1.66 6.64
CA ASN A 29 9.04 0.32 6.07
C ASN A 29 10.40 0.06 5.39
N ALA A 30 10.88 1.00 4.58
CA ALA A 30 12.18 0.92 3.92
C ALA A 30 13.34 0.86 4.91
N ALA A 31 13.30 1.65 5.99
CA ALA A 31 14.30 1.67 7.04
C ALA A 31 14.35 0.32 7.80
N VAL A 32 13.19 -0.23 8.16
CA VAL A 32 13.12 -1.56 8.78
C VAL A 32 13.74 -2.62 7.87
N ASN A 33 13.35 -2.67 6.59
CA ASN A 33 13.92 -3.63 5.65
C ASN A 33 15.43 -3.40 5.44
N GLY A 34 15.88 -2.15 5.31
CA GLY A 34 17.28 -1.81 5.14
C GLY A 34 18.16 -2.25 6.32
N ILE A 35 17.66 -2.14 7.56
CA ILE A 35 18.34 -2.65 8.76
C ILE A 35 18.52 -4.17 8.65
N PHE A 36 17.46 -4.91 8.32
CA PHE A 36 17.54 -6.36 8.20
C PHE A 36 18.46 -6.81 7.06
N THR A 37 18.39 -6.15 5.90
CA THR A 37 19.30 -6.42 4.77
C THR A 37 20.75 -6.15 5.15
N GLY A 38 21.03 -5.00 5.79
CA GLY A 38 22.38 -4.67 6.25
C GLY A 38 22.90 -5.65 7.30
N LEU A 39 22.05 -6.12 8.22
CA LEU A 39 22.40 -7.16 9.18
C LEU A 39 22.72 -8.48 8.48
N GLN A 40 21.95 -8.88 7.47
CA GLN A 40 22.20 -10.10 6.69
C GLN A 40 23.53 -10.02 5.94
N GLU A 41 23.84 -8.87 5.33
CA GLU A 41 25.09 -8.68 4.58
C GLU A 41 26.33 -8.57 5.50
N ALA A 42 26.18 -7.96 6.68
CA ALA A 42 27.27 -7.84 7.65
C ALA A 42 27.56 -9.16 8.38
N THR A 43 26.60 -10.07 8.43
CA THR A 43 26.72 -11.34 9.14
C THR A 43 27.52 -12.35 8.32
N ARG A 44 28.64 -12.82 8.88
CA ARG A 44 29.36 -14.02 8.37
C ARG A 44 28.99 -15.30 9.11
N ASP A 45 28.23 -15.19 10.20
CA ASP A 45 27.85 -16.30 11.06
C ASP A 45 26.64 -17.06 10.52
N THR A 46 26.78 -18.38 10.34
CA THR A 46 25.71 -19.25 9.81
C THR A 46 24.47 -19.27 10.72
N LEU A 47 24.63 -19.12 12.04
CA LEU A 47 23.49 -19.11 12.97
C LEU A 47 22.64 -17.84 12.83
N LEU A 48 23.27 -16.68 12.72
CA LEU A 48 22.57 -15.42 12.49
C LEU A 48 21.90 -15.42 11.11
N ALA A 49 22.51 -16.01 10.09
CA ALA A 49 21.89 -16.18 8.77
C ALA A 49 20.60 -17.02 8.78
N LEU A 50 20.44 -17.94 9.74
CA LEU A 50 19.22 -18.73 9.91
C LEU A 50 18.14 -18.02 10.74
N VAL A 51 18.53 -17.19 11.70
CA VAL A 51 17.60 -16.52 12.64
C VAL A 51 17.08 -15.18 12.11
N VAL A 52 17.91 -14.44 11.38
CA VAL A 52 17.55 -13.08 10.91
C VAL A 52 16.39 -13.09 9.90
N PRO A 53 16.32 -13.98 8.88
CA PRO A 53 15.19 -13.99 7.93
C PRO A 53 13.80 -14.25 8.56
N PRO A 54 13.59 -15.25 9.43
CA PRO A 54 12.28 -15.45 10.06
C PRO A 54 11.92 -14.29 11.01
N LEU A 55 12.90 -13.71 11.71
CA LEU A 55 12.68 -12.52 12.53
C LEU A 55 12.24 -11.32 11.68
N GLN A 56 12.92 -11.09 10.54
CA GLN A 56 12.54 -10.08 9.57
C GLN A 56 11.11 -10.27 9.10
N LEU A 57 10.71 -11.51 8.77
CA LEU A 57 9.36 -11.80 8.31
C LEU A 57 8.31 -11.41 9.36
N VAL A 58 8.52 -11.75 10.63
CA VAL A 58 7.59 -11.40 11.72
C VAL A 58 7.51 -9.89 11.92
N VAL A 59 8.66 -9.21 11.99
CA VAL A 59 8.71 -7.75 12.18
C VAL A 59 8.08 -7.03 10.99
N SER A 60 8.40 -7.44 9.77
CA SER A 60 7.83 -6.87 8.55
C SER A 60 6.32 -7.08 8.46
N LEU A 61 5.78 -8.24 8.88
CA LEU A 61 4.33 -8.46 8.92
C LEU A 61 3.62 -7.49 9.88
N VAL A 62 4.17 -7.32 11.09
CA VAL A 62 3.62 -6.41 12.10
C VAL A 62 3.67 -4.96 11.62
N VAL A 63 4.82 -4.52 11.12
CA VAL A 63 5.02 -3.15 10.63
C VAL A 63 4.14 -2.87 9.42
N ASN A 64 4.06 -3.79 8.44
CA ASN A 64 3.20 -3.61 7.26
C ASN A 64 1.72 -3.57 7.65
N ALA A 65 1.25 -4.47 8.50
CA ALA A 65 -0.16 -4.48 8.91
C ALA A 65 -0.56 -3.14 9.57
N PHE A 66 0.29 -2.61 10.45
CA PHE A 66 0.06 -1.33 11.09
C PHE A 66 0.07 -0.16 10.10
N LEU A 67 1.10 -0.08 9.25
CA LEU A 67 1.25 1.02 8.30
C LEU A 67 0.17 0.98 7.21
N LEU A 68 -0.14 -0.19 6.63
CA LEU A 68 -1.16 -0.31 5.59
C LEU A 68 -2.53 0.14 6.10
N GLY A 69 -2.92 -0.22 7.32
CA GLY A 69 -4.19 0.22 7.89
C GLY A 69 -4.29 1.74 8.01
N GLY A 70 -3.19 2.39 8.42
CA GLY A 70 -3.13 3.85 8.51
C GLY A 70 -3.06 4.54 7.13
N ILE A 71 -2.24 4.02 6.22
CA ILE A 71 -2.10 4.52 4.83
C ILE A 71 -3.45 4.47 4.10
N TRP A 72 -4.16 3.34 4.13
CA TRP A 72 -5.44 3.22 3.43
C TRP A 72 -6.52 4.10 4.04
N ASN A 73 -6.59 4.21 5.37
CA ASN A 73 -7.49 5.12 6.03
C ASN A 73 -7.20 6.58 5.65
N PHE A 74 -5.93 6.95 5.65
CA PHE A 74 -5.48 8.29 5.27
C PHE A 74 -5.84 8.60 3.81
N SER A 75 -5.49 7.72 2.88
CA SER A 75 -5.76 7.91 1.45
C SER A 75 -7.26 7.99 1.14
N LEU A 76 -8.10 7.18 1.82
CA LEU A 76 -9.56 7.26 1.70
C LEU A 76 -10.08 8.63 2.16
N GLN A 77 -9.59 9.13 3.29
CA GLN A 77 -9.99 10.45 3.79
C GLN A 77 -9.59 11.59 2.85
N VAL A 78 -8.37 11.53 2.30
CA VAL A 78 -7.90 12.51 1.30
C VAL A 78 -8.81 12.56 0.08
N LEU A 79 -9.18 11.41 -0.49
CA LEU A 79 -10.04 11.33 -1.67
C LEU A 79 -11.53 11.54 -1.37
N ARG A 80 -11.93 11.54 -0.11
CA ARG A 80 -13.25 11.98 0.35
C ARG A 80 -13.28 13.48 0.69
N GLY A 81 -12.25 14.22 0.30
CA GLY A 81 -12.16 15.67 0.47
C GLY A 81 -11.84 16.11 1.91
N ARG A 82 -11.42 15.21 2.80
CA ARG A 82 -10.94 15.56 4.14
C ARG A 82 -9.46 15.90 4.09
N ALA A 83 -9.01 16.74 5.02
CA ALA A 83 -7.60 17.05 5.25
C ALA A 83 -7.10 16.31 6.51
N PRO A 84 -6.77 15.00 6.41
CA PRO A 84 -6.27 14.24 7.54
C PRO A 84 -4.92 14.79 8.02
N ALA A 85 -4.74 14.83 9.34
CA ALA A 85 -3.47 15.26 9.94
C ALA A 85 -2.35 14.24 9.67
N PHE A 86 -1.09 14.69 9.74
CA PHE A 86 0.09 13.85 9.49
C PHE A 86 0.11 12.56 10.34
N ASN A 87 -0.35 12.63 11.59
CA ASN A 87 -0.41 11.50 12.51
C ASN A 87 -1.46 10.43 12.12
N GLU A 88 -2.46 10.78 11.31
CA GLU A 88 -3.52 9.85 10.88
C GLU A 88 -2.97 8.71 10.02
N VAL A 89 -1.88 8.95 9.29
CA VAL A 89 -1.20 7.89 8.50
C VAL A 89 -0.61 6.79 9.40
N PHE A 90 -0.35 7.11 10.68
CA PHE A 90 0.10 6.16 11.70
C PHE A 90 -1.05 5.72 12.62
N SER A 91 -2.30 6.04 12.31
CA SER A 91 -3.48 5.65 13.11
C SER A 91 -3.99 4.22 12.83
N GLY A 92 -3.15 3.38 12.23
CA GLY A 92 -3.49 2.00 11.86
C GLY A 92 -3.73 1.07 13.05
N GLY A 93 -3.39 1.49 14.28
CA GLY A 93 -3.61 0.72 15.51
C GLY A 93 -5.05 0.24 15.70
N ARG A 94 -6.06 1.05 15.31
CA ARG A 94 -7.47 0.66 15.46
C ARG A 94 -7.86 -0.53 14.59
N PHE A 95 -7.19 -0.70 13.45
CA PHE A 95 -7.44 -1.76 12.48
C PHE A 95 -6.35 -2.84 12.54
N PHE A 96 -5.40 -2.75 13.48
CA PHE A 96 -4.19 -3.56 13.48
C PHE A 96 -4.48 -5.06 13.49
N VAL A 97 -5.35 -5.53 14.38
CA VAL A 97 -5.67 -6.96 14.50
C VAL A 97 -6.32 -7.51 13.23
N PRO A 98 -7.43 -6.94 12.71
CA PRO A 98 -8.03 -7.45 11.47
C PRO A 98 -7.10 -7.28 10.26
N MET A 99 -6.33 -6.19 10.20
CA MET A 99 -5.36 -5.95 9.13
C MET A 99 -4.20 -6.95 9.18
N LEU A 100 -3.71 -7.31 10.36
CA LEU A 100 -2.63 -8.28 10.54
C LEU A 100 -3.05 -9.67 10.04
N VAL A 101 -4.25 -10.11 10.43
CA VAL A 101 -4.79 -11.39 9.98
C VAL A 101 -5.03 -11.38 8.47
N ALA A 102 -5.66 -10.32 7.94
CA ALA A 102 -5.93 -10.21 6.50
C ALA A 102 -4.64 -10.16 5.68
N HIS A 103 -3.66 -9.36 6.14
CA HIS A 103 -2.37 -9.21 5.50
C HIS A 103 -1.56 -10.51 5.53
N ALA A 104 -1.55 -11.24 6.65
CA ALA A 104 -0.89 -12.52 6.75
C ALA A 104 -1.52 -13.55 5.79
N VAL A 105 -2.85 -13.68 5.79
CA VAL A 105 -3.56 -14.61 4.89
C VAL A 105 -3.31 -14.24 3.43
N PHE A 106 -3.37 -12.95 3.11
CA PHE A 106 -3.06 -12.43 1.78
C PHE A 106 -1.62 -12.75 1.37
N SER A 107 -0.64 -12.47 2.23
CA SER A 107 0.77 -12.73 1.92
C SER A 107 1.02 -14.20 1.68
N PHE A 108 0.48 -15.09 2.52
CA PHE A 108 0.60 -16.54 2.30
C PHE A 108 -0.07 -16.98 1.01
N ALA A 109 -1.27 -16.49 0.71
CA ALA A 109 -1.98 -16.82 -0.52
C ALA A 109 -1.20 -16.36 -1.77
N VAL A 110 -0.61 -15.16 -1.74
CA VAL A 110 0.22 -14.63 -2.83
C VAL A 110 1.53 -15.41 -2.96
N THR A 111 2.20 -15.74 -1.85
CA THR A 111 3.44 -16.53 -1.87
C THR A 111 3.18 -17.92 -2.44
N ILE A 112 2.16 -18.64 -1.95
CA ILE A 112 1.78 -19.96 -2.46
C ILE A 112 1.40 -19.86 -3.94
N GLY A 113 0.61 -18.85 -4.31
CA GLY A 113 0.23 -18.60 -5.69
C GLY A 113 1.47 -18.44 -6.57
N THR A 114 2.41 -17.57 -6.17
CA THR A 114 3.62 -17.28 -6.92
C THR A 114 4.56 -18.48 -7.03
N VAL A 115 4.70 -19.28 -5.96
CA VAL A 115 5.51 -20.51 -5.95
C VAL A 115 4.88 -21.58 -6.84
N ALA A 116 3.55 -21.70 -6.83
CA ALA A 116 2.84 -22.69 -7.64
C ALA A 116 2.85 -22.34 -9.14
N CYS A 117 2.71 -21.05 -9.48
CA CYS A 117 2.93 -20.46 -10.81
C CYS A 117 2.85 -18.92 -10.71
N ILE A 118 3.68 -18.16 -11.44
CA ILE A 118 3.67 -16.68 -11.38
C ILE A 118 2.27 -16.09 -11.70
N VAL A 119 1.53 -16.73 -12.63
CA VAL A 119 0.20 -16.28 -13.07
C VAL A 119 -0.86 -16.27 -11.95
N PRO A 120 -1.11 -17.38 -11.21
CA PRO A 120 -2.05 -17.37 -10.09
C PRO A 120 -1.64 -16.41 -8.97
N GLY A 121 -0.33 -16.21 -8.73
CA GLY A 121 0.14 -15.21 -7.77
C GLY A 121 -0.31 -13.78 -8.13
N ILE A 122 -0.20 -13.40 -9.40
CA ILE A 122 -0.66 -12.09 -9.90
C ILE A 122 -2.18 -11.96 -9.81
N VAL A 123 -2.92 -13.01 -10.16
CA VAL A 123 -4.39 -13.01 -10.09
C VAL A 123 -4.88 -12.84 -8.65
N VAL A 124 -4.24 -13.54 -7.69
CA VAL A 124 -4.55 -13.39 -6.27
C VAL A 124 -4.15 -12.02 -5.76
N GLY A 125 -2.97 -11.52 -6.13
CA GLY A 125 -2.50 -10.20 -5.73
C GLY A 125 -3.41 -9.06 -6.19
N LEU A 126 -3.85 -9.09 -7.46
CA LEU A 126 -4.77 -8.11 -8.00
C LEU A 126 -6.21 -8.29 -7.48
N GLY A 127 -6.63 -9.55 -7.28
CA GLY A 127 -7.99 -9.86 -6.85
C GLY A 127 -8.25 -9.56 -5.39
N ALA A 128 -7.33 -9.95 -4.52
CA ALA A 128 -7.42 -9.69 -3.09
C ALA A 128 -6.81 -8.34 -2.68
N GLY A 129 -6.05 -7.65 -3.53
CA GLY A 129 -5.28 -6.44 -3.15
C GLY A 129 -6.07 -5.28 -2.54
N PHE A 130 -7.41 -5.27 -2.64
CA PHE A 130 -8.27 -4.24 -2.04
C PHE A 130 -8.80 -4.62 -0.65
N TYR A 131 -8.42 -5.77 -0.09
CA TYR A 131 -8.84 -6.19 1.26
C TYR A 131 -8.59 -5.11 2.32
N GLY A 132 -7.47 -4.38 2.19
CA GLY A 132 -7.08 -3.35 3.14
C GLY A 132 -8.09 -2.19 3.22
N PHE A 133 -8.62 -1.78 2.07
CA PHE A 133 -9.65 -0.75 2.02
C PHE A 133 -10.96 -1.26 2.62
N LEU A 134 -11.34 -2.51 2.35
CA LEU A 134 -12.57 -3.11 2.86
C LEU A 134 -12.58 -3.29 4.38
N VAL A 135 -11.44 -3.65 4.97
CA VAL A 135 -11.28 -3.73 6.43
C VAL A 135 -11.39 -2.34 7.06
N VAL A 136 -10.75 -1.33 6.46
CA VAL A 136 -10.69 0.03 7.02
C VAL A 136 -12.00 0.79 6.81
N ASP A 137 -12.60 0.68 5.64
CA ASP A 137 -13.77 1.44 5.20
C ASP A 137 -15.08 0.81 5.67
N ARG A 138 -15.20 -0.52 5.55
CA ARG A 138 -16.42 -1.26 5.89
C ARG A 138 -16.33 -2.05 7.19
N GLY A 139 -15.17 -2.03 7.88
CA GLY A 139 -15.00 -2.75 9.14
C GLY A 139 -15.14 -4.27 9.01
N MET A 140 -14.95 -4.82 7.81
CA MET A 140 -15.20 -6.24 7.55
C MET A 140 -14.19 -7.16 8.23
N ALA A 141 -14.63 -8.37 8.55
CA ALA A 141 -13.75 -9.40 9.07
C ALA A 141 -12.66 -9.75 8.04
N PRO A 142 -11.45 -10.16 8.47
CA PRO A 142 -10.29 -10.35 7.58
C PRO A 142 -10.53 -11.25 6.38
N ILE A 143 -11.21 -12.38 6.60
CA ILE A 143 -11.49 -13.38 5.56
C ILE A 143 -12.59 -12.90 4.63
N ASP A 144 -13.61 -12.23 5.16
CA ASP A 144 -14.72 -11.71 4.37
C ASP A 144 -14.27 -10.53 3.50
N ALA A 145 -13.38 -9.66 4.01
CA ALA A 145 -12.76 -8.60 3.24
C ALA A 145 -11.94 -9.14 2.05
N LEU A 146 -11.24 -10.26 2.22
CA LEU A 146 -10.51 -10.90 1.13
C LEU A 146 -11.46 -11.45 0.06
N LYS A 147 -12.53 -12.14 0.45
CA LYS A 147 -13.54 -12.67 -0.47
C LYS A 147 -14.26 -11.55 -1.23
N GLU A 148 -14.68 -10.52 -0.52
CA GLU A 148 -15.34 -9.36 -1.11
C GLU A 148 -14.40 -8.62 -2.07
N SER A 149 -13.11 -8.50 -1.75
CA SER A 149 -12.12 -7.95 -2.69
C SER A 149 -12.08 -8.74 -4.00
N PHE A 150 -12.11 -10.08 -3.92
CA PHE A 150 -12.13 -10.92 -5.12
C PHE A 150 -13.39 -10.72 -5.97
N GLU A 151 -14.55 -10.54 -5.34
CA GLU A 151 -15.80 -10.29 -6.05
C GLU A 151 -15.83 -8.86 -6.65
N LEU A 152 -15.33 -7.84 -5.94
CA LEU A 152 -15.23 -6.47 -6.46
C LEU A 152 -14.32 -6.36 -7.69
N THR A 153 -13.27 -7.19 -7.74
CA THR A 153 -12.32 -7.22 -8.86
C THR A 153 -12.78 -8.13 -10.01
N ARG A 154 -13.81 -8.95 -9.78
CA ARG A 154 -14.40 -9.87 -10.77
C ARG A 154 -15.13 -9.07 -11.85
N GLY A 155 -14.53 -9.01 -13.05
CA GLY A 155 -15.04 -8.24 -14.19
C GLY A 155 -14.14 -7.08 -14.62
N HIS A 156 -13.22 -6.64 -13.74
CA HIS A 156 -12.30 -5.52 -14.01
C HIS A 156 -10.84 -5.96 -14.15
N LYS A 157 -10.58 -7.26 -14.34
CA LYS A 157 -9.23 -7.86 -14.36
C LYS A 157 -8.27 -7.16 -15.33
N MET A 158 -8.74 -6.77 -16.52
CA MET A 158 -7.91 -6.08 -17.51
C MET A 158 -7.50 -4.67 -17.05
N ASN A 159 -8.42 -3.90 -16.46
CA ASN A 159 -8.12 -2.57 -15.95
C ASN A 159 -7.16 -2.64 -14.74
N LEU A 160 -7.34 -3.62 -13.87
CA LEU A 160 -6.44 -3.87 -12.74
C LEU A 160 -5.06 -4.35 -13.19
N PHE A 161 -5.00 -5.17 -14.23
CA PHE A 161 -3.73 -5.60 -14.83
C PHE A 161 -2.95 -4.40 -15.40
N VAL A 162 -3.63 -3.51 -16.13
CA VAL A 162 -3.02 -2.27 -16.64
C VAL A 162 -2.58 -1.36 -15.50
N LEU A 163 -3.39 -1.23 -14.42
CA LEU A 163 -3.00 -0.49 -13.23
C LEU A 163 -1.72 -1.07 -12.59
N GLY A 164 -1.66 -2.40 -12.45
CA GLY A 164 -0.49 -3.10 -11.93
C GLY A 164 0.77 -2.83 -12.76
N ILE A 165 0.67 -2.87 -14.09
CA ILE A 165 1.78 -2.51 -14.99
C ILE A 165 2.19 -1.05 -14.80
N LEU A 166 1.24 -0.12 -14.70
CA LEU A 166 1.57 1.30 -14.51
C LEU A 166 2.28 1.57 -13.17
N ILE A 167 1.83 0.93 -12.09
CA ILE A 167 2.49 1.01 -10.78
C ILE A 167 3.89 0.40 -10.86
N LEU A 168 4.04 -0.75 -11.54
CA LEU A 168 5.35 -1.38 -11.75
C LEU A 168 6.31 -0.44 -12.51
N LEU A 169 5.84 0.17 -13.60
CA LEU A 169 6.62 1.13 -14.39
C LEU A 169 6.97 2.39 -13.58
N LEU A 170 6.04 2.90 -12.76
CA LEU A 170 6.31 4.02 -11.87
C LEU A 170 7.34 3.65 -10.78
N GLY A 171 7.26 2.44 -10.25
CA GLY A 171 8.25 1.89 -9.32
C GLY A 171 9.63 1.81 -9.95
N LEU A 172 9.73 1.23 -11.14
CA LEU A 172 10.98 1.13 -11.91
C LEU A 172 11.56 2.52 -12.24
N ALA A 173 10.73 3.46 -12.69
CA ALA A 173 11.15 4.84 -12.92
C ALA A 173 11.64 5.52 -11.63
N GLY A 174 10.98 5.25 -10.50
CA GLY A 174 11.39 5.75 -9.18
C GLY A 174 12.74 5.19 -8.71
N VAL A 175 13.02 3.91 -8.98
CA VAL A 175 14.31 3.27 -8.68
C VAL A 175 15.41 3.89 -9.54
N LEU A 176 15.16 4.06 -10.84
CA LEU A 176 16.11 4.69 -11.78
C LEU A 176 16.39 6.17 -11.42
N ALA A 177 15.42 6.85 -10.80
CA ALA A 177 15.56 8.21 -10.26
C ALA A 177 16.19 8.24 -8.84
N CYS A 178 17.27 7.49 -8.63
CA CYS A 178 18.08 7.46 -7.41
C CYS A 178 17.42 6.92 -6.13
N CYS A 179 16.43 6.03 -6.20
CA CYS A 179 15.65 5.48 -5.05
C CYS A 179 14.85 6.52 -4.23
N VAL A 180 15.27 7.80 -4.23
CA VAL A 180 14.59 8.94 -3.63
C VAL A 180 13.29 9.23 -4.40
N GLY A 181 13.29 9.10 -5.72
CA GLY A 181 12.08 9.24 -6.54
C GLY A 181 11.03 8.15 -6.26
N TRP A 182 11.48 6.92 -5.94
CA TRP A 182 10.58 5.84 -5.53
C TRP A 182 9.89 6.19 -4.20
N LEU A 183 10.66 6.63 -3.22
CA LEU A 183 10.15 6.89 -1.88
C LEU A 183 9.25 8.13 -1.81
N LEU A 184 9.67 9.23 -2.44
CA LEU A 184 8.99 10.52 -2.30
C LEU A 184 7.75 10.63 -3.18
N ILE A 185 7.80 10.12 -4.42
CA ILE A 185 6.73 10.38 -5.39
C ILE A 185 5.98 9.10 -5.75
N SER A 186 6.69 8.01 -6.03
CA SER A 186 6.05 6.79 -6.51
C SER A 186 5.13 6.15 -5.46
N ALA A 187 5.54 6.14 -4.19
CA ALA A 187 4.72 5.64 -3.08
C ALA A 187 3.39 6.40 -2.88
N PRO A 188 3.38 7.73 -2.64
CA PRO A 188 2.12 8.44 -2.43
C PRO A 188 1.22 8.42 -3.67
N VAL A 189 1.80 8.55 -4.87
CA VAL A 189 1.02 8.50 -6.11
C VAL A 189 0.37 7.13 -6.29
N SER A 190 1.09 6.05 -6.00
CA SER A 190 0.51 4.69 -6.06
C SER A 190 -0.62 4.51 -5.05
N ALA A 191 -0.44 4.97 -3.81
CA ALA A 191 -1.48 4.86 -2.78
C ALA A 191 -2.77 5.60 -3.17
N ILE A 192 -2.65 6.83 -3.67
CA ILE A 192 -3.80 7.61 -4.13
C ILE A 192 -4.41 7.01 -5.40
N ALA A 193 -3.61 6.52 -6.34
CA ALA A 193 -4.11 5.88 -7.56
C ALA A 193 -4.92 4.60 -7.26
N ILE A 194 -4.44 3.77 -6.34
CA ILE A 194 -5.15 2.56 -5.90
C ILE A 194 -6.45 2.95 -5.19
N THR A 195 -6.42 3.96 -4.32
CA THR A 195 -7.61 4.43 -3.61
C THR A 195 -8.66 5.01 -4.56
N PHE A 196 -8.23 5.76 -5.58
CA PHE A 196 -9.12 6.26 -6.64
C PHE A 196 -9.82 5.13 -7.37
N VAL A 197 -9.09 4.05 -7.71
CA VAL A 197 -9.66 2.88 -8.36
C VAL A 197 -10.63 2.16 -7.41
N TYR A 198 -10.28 2.02 -6.13
CA TYR A 198 -11.18 1.45 -5.13
C TYR A 198 -12.50 2.21 -5.04
N LEU A 199 -12.47 3.55 -4.90
CA LEU A 199 -13.67 4.39 -4.85
C LEU A 199 -14.54 4.20 -6.10
N LYS A 200 -13.93 4.17 -7.29
CA LYS A 200 -14.67 3.89 -8.53
C LYS A 200 -15.27 2.50 -8.59
N LEU A 201 -14.60 1.48 -8.04
CA LEU A 201 -15.13 0.11 -7.98
C LEU A 201 -16.34 0.00 -7.06
N ILE A 202 -16.41 0.80 -6.00
CA ILE A 202 -17.56 0.85 -5.10
C ILE A 202 -18.62 1.89 -5.51
N GLY A 203 -18.40 2.62 -6.61
CA GLY A 203 -19.32 3.64 -7.13
C GLY A 203 -19.25 5.02 -6.46
N GLU A 204 -18.22 5.29 -5.65
CA GLU A 204 -17.95 6.61 -5.08
C GLU A 204 -17.14 7.48 -6.06
N GLU A 205 -17.56 8.75 -6.23
CA GLU A 205 -16.82 9.74 -7.01
C GLU A 205 -15.69 10.37 -6.16
N PRO A 206 -14.42 10.26 -6.57
CA PRO A 206 -13.29 10.82 -5.82
C PRO A 206 -13.35 12.36 -5.80
N VAL A 207 -13.35 12.93 -4.60
CA VAL A 207 -13.32 14.38 -4.40
C VAL A 207 -11.86 14.81 -4.26
N ALA A 208 -11.38 15.64 -5.20
CA ALA A 208 -10.04 16.21 -5.09
C ALA A 208 -9.98 17.11 -3.86
N PRO A 209 -8.95 16.98 -3.01
CA PRO A 209 -8.81 17.82 -1.83
C PRO A 209 -8.77 19.31 -2.25
N ALA A 210 -9.50 20.15 -1.51
CA ALA A 210 -9.46 21.58 -1.70
C ALA A 210 -8.00 22.05 -1.56
N ARG A 211 -7.56 22.96 -2.45
CA ARG A 211 -6.19 23.50 -2.39
C ARG A 211 -6.01 24.09 -0.99
N SER A 212 -5.14 23.52 -0.18
CA SER A 212 -4.70 24.15 1.06
C SER A 212 -4.06 25.48 0.67
N VAL A 213 -4.83 26.56 0.79
CA VAL A 213 -4.27 27.91 0.72
C VAL A 213 -3.42 27.98 1.98
N ALA A 214 -2.11 27.85 1.79
CA ALA A 214 -1.12 28.05 2.83
C ALA A 214 -1.53 29.28 3.67
N SER A 215 -2.04 29.03 4.87
CA SER A 215 -2.27 30.08 5.84
C SER A 215 -0.90 30.43 6.42
N ALA A 216 -0.31 31.44 5.81
CA ALA A 216 0.63 32.46 6.32
C ALA A 216 1.59 32.05 7.45
#